data_AF-S4NVK1-F1
#
_entry.id   AF-S4NVK1-F1
#
_cell.length_a   1.000
_cell.length_b   1.000
_cell.length_c   1.000
_cell.angle_alpha   90.00
_cell.angle_beta   90.00
_cell.angle_gamma   90.00
#
_symmetry.space_group_name_H-M   'P 1'
#
loop_
_entity.id
_entity.type
_entity.pdbx_description
1 polymer ?
#
loop_
_entity_poly.entity_id
_entity_poly.type
_entity_poly.pdbx_seq_one_letter_code
_entity_poly.pdbx_strand_id
1 'polypeptide(L)'
;MVVIHVTQGSFDSAVKAFQDPAHKAASHYIVRKDGHIAQMIRELDVAYHAGNRDYNERSVGIEHAGFVDRPQDFTDEMYEASARLTARICARYDIPVDREHIIASAPGGPG
;
A
#
# COMPACT_ATOMS: atom_id res chain seq x y z
N MET A 1 -11.00 -1.53 -5.37
CA MET A 1 -9.71 -1.85 -6.04
C MET A 1 -8.58 -1.91 -5.01
N VAL A 2 -7.43 -2.48 -5.33
CA VAL A 2 -6.23 -2.52 -4.48
C VAL A 2 -5.09 -1.81 -5.21
N VAL A 3 -4.43 -0.85 -4.55
CA VAL A 3 -3.29 -0.13 -5.13
C VAL A 3 -2.05 -0.41 -4.29
N ILE A 4 -0.99 -0.88 -4.95
CA ILE A 4 0.28 -1.23 -4.32
C ILE A 4 1.31 -0.15 -4.65
N HIS A 5 2.00 0.35 -3.63
CA HIS A 5 2.99 1.41 -3.72
C HIS A 5 4.31 0.96 -3.07
N VAL A 6 5.34 1.78 -3.24
CA VAL A 6 6.61 1.66 -2.52
C VAL A 6 6.86 2.95 -1.76
N THR A 7 7.17 2.84 -0.47
CA THR A 7 7.30 3.98 0.44
C THR A 7 8.43 4.94 0.10
N GLN A 8 9.44 4.50 -0.66
CA GLN A 8 10.74 5.19 -0.81
C GLN A 8 11.39 5.47 0.55
N GLY A 9 11.29 4.51 1.47
CA GLY A 9 11.71 4.67 2.86
C GLY A 9 11.65 3.38 3.67
N SER A 10 12.27 3.37 4.84
CA SER A 10 12.16 2.25 5.77
C SER A 10 10.76 2.16 6.38
N PHE A 11 10.42 0.99 6.91
CA PHE A 11 9.16 0.78 7.63
C PHE A 11 8.94 1.81 8.75
N ASP A 12 9.93 2.02 9.61
CA ASP A 12 9.81 2.98 10.73
C ASP A 12 9.59 4.41 10.22
N SER A 13 10.25 4.78 9.10
CA SER A 13 10.04 6.10 8.50
C SER A 13 8.65 6.25 7.90
N ALA A 14 8.12 5.20 7.27
CA ALA A 14 6.77 5.19 6.69
C ALA A 14 5.68 5.22 7.78
N VAL A 15 5.84 4.44 8.85
CA VAL A 15 4.96 4.46 10.02
C VAL A 15 4.92 5.86 10.63
N LYS A 16 6.10 6.47 10.84
CA LYS A 16 6.20 7.83 11.38
C LYS A 16 5.54 8.85 10.47
N ALA A 17 5.74 8.75 9.15
CA ALA A 17 5.14 9.66 8.18
C ALA A 17 3.61 9.56 8.18
N PHE A 18 3.05 8.36 8.16
CA PHE A 18 1.59 8.18 8.10
C PHE A 18 0.86 8.47 9.42
N GLN A 19 1.59 8.53 10.53
CA GLN A 19 1.07 8.97 11.82
C GLN A 19 1.16 10.49 12.03
N ASP A 20 1.93 11.20 11.21
CA ASP A 20 2.05 12.65 11.31
C ASP A 20 0.83 13.32 10.67
N PRO A 21 -0.01 14.04 11.44
CA PRO A 21 -1.20 14.72 10.90
C PRO A 21 -0.87 15.85 9.92
N ALA A 22 0.38 16.34 9.89
CA ALA A 22 0.83 17.30 8.88
C ALA A 22 1.21 16.62 7.56
N HIS A 23 1.39 15.29 7.57
CA HIS A 23 1.68 14.51 6.38
C HIS A 23 0.39 14.19 5.63
N LYS A 24 0.35 14.58 4.35
CA LYS A 24 -0.89 14.52 3.54
C LYS A 24 -1.15 13.16 2.88
N ALA A 25 -0.23 12.21 3.03
CA ALA A 25 -0.31 10.89 2.45
C ALA A 25 -0.45 9.82 3.53
N ALA A 26 -1.26 8.81 3.28
CA ALA A 26 -1.37 7.65 4.15
C ALA A 26 -1.88 6.43 3.37
N SER A 27 -1.52 5.23 3.82
CA SER A 27 -2.03 3.96 3.29
C SER A 27 -2.80 3.18 4.34
N HIS A 28 -3.53 2.13 3.94
CA HIS A 28 -4.20 1.25 4.89
C HIS A 28 -3.21 0.26 5.52
N TYR A 29 -2.26 -0.21 4.72
CA TYR A 29 -1.28 -1.22 5.15
C TYR A 29 0.13 -0.88 4.71
N ILE A 30 1.11 -1.29 5.52
CA ILE A 30 2.53 -1.33 5.17
C ILE A 30 3.03 -2.77 5.33
N VAL A 31 3.76 -3.29 4.34
CA VAL A 31 4.39 -4.61 4.35
C VAL A 31 5.90 -4.44 4.43
N ARG A 32 6.52 -5.10 5.41
CA ARG A 32 7.98 -5.16 5.57
C ARG A 32 8.60 -6.29 4.77
N LYS A 33 9.92 -6.19 4.59
CA LYS A 33 10.79 -7.23 4.02
C LYS A 33 10.74 -8.59 4.70
N ASP A 34 10.23 -8.71 5.92
CA ASP A 34 10.06 -9.99 6.62
C ASP A 34 8.61 -10.50 6.56
N GLY A 35 7.78 -9.91 5.69
CA GLY A 35 6.36 -10.25 5.55
C GLY A 35 5.47 -9.69 6.66
N HIS A 36 6.01 -8.93 7.62
CA HIS A 36 5.19 -8.28 8.64
C HIS A 36 4.26 -7.24 8.00
N ILE A 37 2.98 -7.30 8.36
CA ILE A 37 1.94 -6.36 7.90
C ILE A 37 1.53 -5.49 9.08
N ALA A 38 1.64 -4.18 8.92
CA ALA A 38 1.08 -3.19 9.84
C ALA A 38 -0.15 -2.53 9.21
N GLN A 39 -1.25 -2.46 9.94
CA GLN A 39 -2.42 -1.67 9.55
C GLN A 39 -2.31 -0.27 10.13
N MET A 40 -2.39 0.74 9.27
CA MET A 40 -2.25 2.15 9.65
C MET A 40 -3.61 2.85 9.74
N ILE A 41 -4.49 2.59 8.77
CA ILE A 41 -5.84 3.15 8.67
C ILE A 41 -6.83 2.01 8.46
N ARG A 42 -8.04 2.13 9.04
CA ARG A 42 -9.13 1.17 8.79
C ARG A 42 -9.54 1.27 7.32
N GLU A 43 -9.79 0.15 6.65
CA GLU A 43 -10.19 0.11 5.22
C GLU A 43 -11.47 0.89 4.88
N LEU A 44 -12.28 1.25 5.88
CA LEU A 44 -13.51 2.05 5.73
C LEU A 44 -13.26 3.57 5.83
N ASP A 45 -12.06 3.99 6.24
CA ASP A 45 -11.65 5.38 6.31
C ASP A 45 -10.81 5.70 5.06
N VAL A 46 -10.94 6.91 4.51
CA VAL A 46 -10.26 7.29 3.25
C VAL A 46 -8.77 7.56 3.51
N ALA A 47 -7.90 6.72 2.95
CA ALA A 47 -6.45 6.94 2.95
C ALA A 47 -6.04 7.71 1.68
N TYR A 48 -5.27 8.81 1.83
CA TYR A 48 -4.82 9.63 0.71
C TYR A 48 -3.53 9.07 0.08
N HIS A 49 -3.62 8.04 -0.78
CA HIS A 49 -2.43 7.41 -1.38
C HIS A 49 -2.37 7.45 -2.92
N ALA A 50 -3.44 7.80 -3.62
CA ALA A 50 -3.52 7.69 -5.08
C ALA A 50 -3.50 9.06 -5.81
N GLY A 51 -3.32 10.19 -5.11
CA GLY A 51 -3.38 11.55 -5.68
C GLY A 51 -4.76 11.97 -6.24
N ASN A 52 -5.69 11.03 -6.42
CA ASN A 52 -7.05 11.23 -6.91
C ASN A 52 -8.06 10.80 -5.84
N ARG A 53 -8.97 11.71 -5.48
CA ARG A 53 -9.99 11.50 -4.45
C ARG A 53 -10.92 10.32 -4.74
N ASP A 54 -11.32 10.10 -5.99
CA ASP A 54 -12.20 8.99 -6.36
C ASP A 54 -11.50 7.63 -6.21
N TYR A 55 -10.18 7.59 -6.44
CA TYR A 55 -9.36 6.40 -6.18
C TYR A 55 -9.16 6.18 -4.68
N ASN A 56 -8.85 7.24 -3.92
CA ASN A 56 -8.69 7.15 -2.46
C ASN A 56 -9.97 6.66 -1.77
N GLU A 57 -11.15 7.11 -2.22
CA GLU A 57 -12.45 6.71 -1.64
C GLU A 57 -12.89 5.29 -2.05
N ARG A 58 -12.25 4.68 -3.06
CA ARG A 58 -12.67 3.38 -3.64
C ARG A 58 -11.58 2.31 -3.68
N SER A 59 -10.47 2.54 -2.98
CA SER A 59 -9.32 1.64 -3.01
C SER A 59 -8.72 1.37 -1.65
N VAL A 60 -8.12 0.18 -1.51
CA VAL A 60 -7.27 -0.16 -0.38
C VAL A 60 -5.81 -0.06 -0.82
N GLY A 61 -5.11 0.97 -0.31
CA GLY A 61 -3.66 1.14 -0.48
C GLY A 61 -2.81 0.21 0.40
N ILE A 62 -1.84 -0.46 -0.22
CA ILE A 62 -0.80 -1.27 0.41
C ILE A 62 0.57 -0.68 0.03
N GLU A 63 1.44 -0.48 1.00
CA GLU A 63 2.79 0.05 0.81
C GLU A 63 3.83 -1.03 1.07
N HIS A 64 4.76 -1.25 0.14
CA HIS A 64 5.95 -2.06 0.37
C HIS A 64 7.07 -1.16 0.91
N ALA A 65 7.56 -1.47 2.11
CA ALA A 65 8.62 -0.70 2.74
C ALA A 65 9.97 -0.98 2.09
N GLY A 66 10.52 0.01 1.39
CA GLY A 66 11.81 -0.12 0.71
C GLY A 66 12.05 1.00 -0.31
N PHE A 67 13.06 0.79 -1.16
CA PHE A 67 13.38 1.69 -2.26
C PHE A 67 13.36 0.94 -3.60
N VAL A 68 12.77 1.54 -4.63
CA VAL A 68 12.66 0.88 -5.95
C VAL A 68 14.01 0.63 -6.63
N ASP A 69 15.04 1.42 -6.28
CA ASP A 69 16.41 1.25 -6.74
C ASP A 69 17.20 0.18 -5.95
N ARG A 70 16.54 -0.48 -4.97
CA ARG A 70 17.10 -1.55 -4.13
C ARG A 70 16.25 -2.82 -4.24
N PRO A 71 16.44 -3.62 -5.30
CA PRO A 71 15.66 -4.85 -5.51
C PRO A 71 15.67 -5.81 -4.30
N GLN A 72 16.76 -5.83 -3.52
CA GLN A 72 16.88 -6.64 -2.31
C GLN A 72 15.90 -6.28 -1.17
N ASP A 73 15.25 -5.11 -1.24
CA ASP A 73 14.23 -4.72 -0.26
C ASP A 73 12.91 -5.49 -0.48
N PHE A 74 12.69 -6.05 -1.68
CA PHE A 74 11.48 -6.78 -2.06
C PHE A 74 11.73 -8.30 -2.03
N THR A 75 11.48 -8.88 -0.87
CA THR A 75 11.71 -10.31 -0.61
C THR A 75 10.51 -11.17 -0.98
N ASP A 76 10.72 -12.48 -1.11
CA ASP A 76 9.64 -13.44 -1.31
C ASP A 76 8.63 -13.40 -0.16
N GLU A 77 9.10 -13.23 1.08
CA GLU A 77 8.23 -13.11 2.26
C GLU A 77 7.32 -11.87 2.17
N MET A 78 7.84 -10.73 1.70
CA MET A 78 7.05 -9.53 1.47
C MET A 78 6.00 -9.77 0.38
N TYR A 79 6.41 -10.32 -0.77
CA TYR A 79 5.50 -10.58 -1.87
C TYR A 79 4.40 -11.57 -1.49
N GLU A 80 4.74 -12.65 -0.78
CA GLU A 80 3.77 -13.66 -0.36
C GLU A 80 2.78 -13.10 0.66
N ALA A 81 3.26 -12.31 1.65
CA ALA A 81 2.39 -11.63 2.61
C ALA A 81 1.48 -10.61 1.92
N SER A 82 2.01 -9.82 0.99
CA SER A 82 1.24 -8.86 0.21
C SER A 82 0.21 -9.53 -0.67
N ALA A 83 0.54 -10.62 -1.36
CA ALA A 83 -0.39 -11.36 -2.20
C ALA A 83 -1.54 -11.94 -1.38
N ARG A 84 -1.24 -12.53 -0.21
CA ARG A 84 -2.26 -13.03 0.73
C ARG A 84 -3.14 -11.91 1.26
N LEU A 85 -2.58 -10.75 1.56
CA LEU A 85 -3.35 -9.58 1.99
C LEU A 85 -4.29 -9.11 0.87
N THR A 86 -3.77 -8.89 -0.35
CA THR A 86 -4.54 -8.49 -1.52
C THR A 86 -5.67 -9.47 -1.80
N ALA A 87 -5.41 -10.78 -1.80
CA ALA A 87 -6.44 -11.80 -2.03
C ALA A 87 -7.58 -11.73 -1.00
N ARG A 88 -7.25 -11.51 0.29
CA ARG A 88 -8.26 -11.34 1.35
C ARG A 88 -9.09 -10.07 1.18
N ILE A 89 -8.47 -8.97 0.76
CA ILE A 89 -9.19 -7.72 0.47
C ILE A 89 -10.12 -7.91 -0.72
N CYS A 90 -9.63 -8.53 -1.80
CA CYS A 90 -10.47 -8.79 -2.97
C CYS A 90 -11.67 -9.68 -2.64
N ALA A 91 -11.45 -10.76 -1.89
CA ALA A 91 -12.54 -11.64 -1.45
C ALA A 91 -13.56 -10.92 -0.54
N ARG A 92 -13.11 -10.00 0.32
CA ARG A 92 -13.98 -9.26 1.24
C ARG A 92 -14.89 -8.26 0.52
N TYR A 93 -14.37 -7.62 -0.52
CA TYR A 93 -15.07 -6.54 -1.24
C TYR A 93 -15.54 -6.92 -2.64
N ASP A 94 -15.48 -8.21 -2.98
CA ASP A 94 -15.84 -8.75 -4.29
C ASP A 94 -15.13 -8.01 -5.45
N ILE A 95 -13.84 -7.69 -5.25
CA ILE A 95 -13.02 -7.01 -6.24
C ILE A 95 -12.50 -8.07 -7.23
N PRO A 96 -12.71 -7.89 -8.55
CA PRO A 96 -12.14 -8.78 -9.57
C PRO A 96 -10.61 -8.91 -9.42
N VAL A 97 -10.11 -10.14 -9.51
CA VAL A 97 -8.67 -10.43 -9.39
C VAL A 97 -8.02 -10.29 -10.76
N ASP A 98 -7.89 -9.05 -11.22
CA ASP A 98 -7.31 -8.70 -12.51
C ASP A 98 -6.42 -7.44 -12.41
N ARG A 99 -5.79 -7.07 -13.53
CA ARG A 99 -4.89 -5.91 -13.62
C ARG A 99 -5.59 -4.56 -13.75
N GLU A 100 -6.91 -4.55 -13.91
CA GLU A 100 -7.70 -3.31 -13.90
C GLU A 100 -8.03 -2.90 -12.45
N HIS A 101 -8.09 -3.86 -11.53
CA HIS A 101 -8.46 -3.64 -10.14
C HIS A 101 -7.33 -3.85 -9.12
N ILE A 102 -6.22 -4.47 -9.52
CA ILE A 102 -4.98 -4.58 -8.74
C ILE A 102 -3.89 -3.82 -9.47
N ILE A 103 -3.59 -2.61 -9.00
CA ILE A 103 -2.75 -1.64 -9.70
C ILE A 103 -1.44 -1.45 -8.92
N ALA A 104 -0.31 -1.52 -9.60
CA ALA A 104 0.96 -1.06 -9.05
C ALA A 104 1.15 0.42 -9.40
N SER A 105 1.30 1.27 -8.39
CA SER A 105 1.64 2.67 -8.53
C SER A 105 3.15 2.82 -8.65
N ALA A 106 3.60 3.50 -9.71
CA ALA A 106 5.00 3.88 -9.84
C ALA A 106 5.30 5.10 -8.95
N PRO A 107 6.47 5.17 -8.30
CA PRO A 107 6.88 6.38 -7.59
C PRO A 107 7.00 7.54 -8.58
N GLY A 108 6.17 8.58 -8.42
CA GLY A 108 6.24 9.83 -9.20
C GLY A 108 5.01 10.21 -10.04
N GLY A 109 3.86 9.55 -9.91
CA GLY A 109 2.58 10.03 -10.52
C GLY A 109 1.99 11.24 -9.78
N PRO A 110 1.30 12.17 -10.47
CA PRO A 110 1.08 13.52 -9.98
C PRO A 110 0.12 13.54 -8.79
N GLY A 111 0.60 14.09 -7.67
CA GLY A 111 -0.24 14.74 -6.66
C GLY A 111 -0.49 16.19 -7.01
#